data_AF-A0A256SI55-F1
#
_entry.id   AF-A0A256SI55-F1
#
_cell.length_a   1.000
_cell.length_b   1.000
_cell.length_c   1.000
_cell.angle_alpha   90.00
_cell.angle_beta   90.00
_cell.angle_gamma   90.00
#
_symmetry.space_group_name_H-M   'P 1'
#
loop_
_entity.id
_entity.type
_entity.pdbx_description
1 polymer ?
#
loop_
_entity_poly.entity_id
_entity_poly.type
_entity_poly.pdbx_seq_one_letter_code
_entity_poly.pdbx_strand_id
1 'polypeptide(L)'
;MASISETCIHFGYRSPGSVYQWECLYNKQGPQALLRLRRGRKPKNGQTTRQESRQASSAPKTEPNLTKRKLIVKDTTRCLKKIDSLEKASKKELAQVIYDLKAKYLLKDLIDALPISMSTYQYWQNRFEHPDEDEEELKAVIKGLFNYYQAEYGVRRLSTQIRDYYRLIGKKTPNHKRIQRLMHEMGLKCIKYNRRVRKYDSSKGPNGKKAKNKLNRRFMSNRKYQKMVCDITELKAHDGRKV
;
A
#
# COMPACT_ATOMS: atom_id res chain seq x y z
N MET A 1 35.89 -47.02 21.20
CA MET A 1 35.12 -45.88 20.65
C MET A 1 34.08 -46.47 19.72
N ALA A 2 32.80 -46.16 19.93
CA ALA A 2 31.75 -46.65 19.03
C ALA A 2 31.94 -46.04 17.63
N SER A 3 31.66 -46.84 16.59
CA SER A 3 31.73 -46.38 15.21
C SER A 3 30.68 -45.28 14.94
N ILE A 4 30.96 -44.35 14.03
CA ILE A 4 29.99 -43.32 13.61
C ILE A 4 28.70 -43.98 13.09
N SER A 5 28.80 -45.15 12.46
CA SER A 5 27.64 -45.92 11.99
C SER A 5 26.80 -46.45 13.16
N GLU A 6 27.44 -46.98 14.20
CA GLU A 6 26.77 -47.50 15.40
C GLU A 6 26.06 -46.38 16.18
N THR A 7 26.71 -45.22 16.31
CA THR A 7 26.10 -44.04 16.96
C THR A 7 24.91 -43.51 16.16
N CYS A 8 24.97 -43.53 14.83
CA CYS A 8 23.82 -43.14 13.99
C CYS A 8 22.61 -44.06 14.20
N ILE A 9 22.85 -45.37 14.34
CA ILE A 9 21.79 -46.36 14.62
C ILE A 9 21.19 -46.13 16.00
N HIS A 10 22.04 -45.97 17.02
CA HIS A 10 21.60 -45.77 18.41
C HIS A 10 20.74 -44.50 18.59
N PHE A 11 21.09 -43.41 17.92
CA PHE A 11 20.39 -42.11 18.05
C PHE A 11 19.41 -41.81 16.90
N GLY A 12 19.19 -42.74 15.98
CA GLY A 12 18.20 -42.60 14.89
C GLY A 12 18.55 -41.56 13.82
N TYR A 13 19.84 -41.29 13.57
CA TYR A 13 20.28 -40.38 12.50
C TYR A 13 20.42 -41.11 11.16
N ARG A 14 19.77 -40.57 10.11
CA ARG A 14 19.75 -41.19 8.77
C ARG A 14 21.05 -41.04 7.96
N SER A 15 21.96 -40.13 8.34
CA SER A 15 23.14 -39.78 7.54
C SER A 15 24.43 -39.85 8.37
N PRO A 16 25.22 -40.93 8.24
CA PRO A 16 26.53 -41.04 8.88
C PRO A 16 27.51 -39.94 8.47
N GLY A 17 27.45 -39.52 7.20
CA GLY A 17 28.30 -38.43 6.69
C GLY A 17 28.03 -37.07 7.36
N SER A 18 26.79 -36.81 7.78
CA SER A 18 26.45 -35.57 8.50
C SER A 18 27.08 -35.56 9.91
N VAL A 19 27.06 -36.72 10.58
CA VAL A 19 27.65 -36.88 11.92
C VAL A 19 29.17 -36.75 11.87
N TYR A 20 29.82 -37.37 10.87
CA TYR A 20 31.26 -37.20 10.63
C TYR A 20 31.64 -35.73 10.38
N GLN A 21 30.86 -35.01 9.58
CA GLN A 21 31.09 -33.58 9.33
C GLN A 21 30.96 -32.76 10.62
N TRP A 22 29.96 -33.04 11.47
CA TRP A 22 29.81 -32.36 12.75
C TRP A 22 30.96 -32.66 13.70
N GLU A 23 31.42 -33.91 13.78
CA GLU A 23 32.58 -34.30 14.61
C GLU A 23 33.85 -33.57 14.15
N CYS A 24 34.12 -33.53 12.84
CA CYS A 24 35.23 -32.79 12.28
C CYS A 24 35.15 -31.27 12.58
N LEU A 25 33.95 -30.70 12.53
CA LEU A 25 33.73 -29.28 12.80
C LEU A 25 33.89 -28.95 14.29
N TYR A 26 33.40 -29.84 15.15
CA TYR A 26 33.60 -29.79 16.60
C TYR A 26 35.09 -29.87 16.96
N ASN A 27 35.83 -30.80 16.37
CA ASN A 27 37.26 -30.97 16.65
C ASN A 27 38.10 -29.77 16.16
N LYS A 28 37.65 -29.06 15.11
CA LYS A 28 38.36 -27.89 14.56
C LYS A 28 38.04 -26.57 15.27
N GLN A 29 36.80 -26.36 15.69
CA GLN A 29 36.30 -25.04 16.12
C GLN A 29 35.57 -25.07 17.47
N GLY A 30 35.44 -26.24 18.09
CA GLY A 30 34.80 -26.44 19.39
C GLY A 30 33.26 -26.41 19.36
N PRO A 31 32.63 -26.55 20.55
CA PRO A 31 31.17 -26.66 20.70
C PRO A 31 30.38 -25.47 20.11
N GLN A 32 30.97 -24.27 20.15
CA GLN A 32 30.35 -23.04 19.64
C GLN A 32 30.10 -23.08 18.12
N ALA A 33 30.83 -23.90 17.38
CA ALA A 33 30.70 -24.01 15.94
C ALA A 33 29.45 -24.81 15.52
N LEU A 34 29.07 -25.82 16.30
CA LEU A 34 27.83 -26.58 16.06
C LEU A 34 26.59 -25.73 16.31
N LEU A 35 26.61 -24.82 17.28
CA LEU A 35 25.52 -23.88 17.56
C LEU A 35 25.30 -22.86 16.42
N ARG A 36 26.34 -22.56 15.65
CA ARG A 36 26.28 -21.65 14.48
C ARG A 36 25.67 -22.31 13.24
N LEU A 37 25.59 -23.64 13.18
CA LEU A 37 24.84 -24.38 12.16
C LEU A 37 23.34 -24.21 12.42
N ARG A 38 22.81 -23.01 12.15
CA ARG A 38 21.37 -22.76 12.19
C ARG A 38 20.65 -23.67 11.19
N ARG A 39 19.66 -24.41 11.71
CA ARG A 39 18.71 -25.24 10.95
C ARG A 39 17.93 -24.40 9.94
N GLY A 40 17.91 -24.84 8.68
CA GLY A 40 16.88 -24.45 7.71
C GLY A 40 17.36 -23.82 6.41
N ARG A 41 16.42 -23.71 5.47
CA ARG A 41 16.58 -23.14 4.14
C ARG A 41 16.89 -21.64 4.24
N LYS A 42 18.00 -21.19 3.65
CA LYS A 42 18.36 -19.76 3.59
C LYS A 42 17.20 -18.95 2.96
N PRO A 43 16.83 -17.77 3.51
CA PRO A 43 15.86 -16.90 2.86
C PRO A 43 16.41 -16.43 1.51
N LYS A 44 15.55 -16.37 0.48
CA LYS A 44 15.92 -15.98 -0.89
C LYS A 44 16.42 -14.53 -1.04
N ASN A 45 16.39 -13.72 0.01
CA ASN A 45 16.93 -12.36 0.02
C ASN A 45 18.13 -12.32 0.96
N GLY A 46 19.33 -12.44 0.38
CA GLY A 46 20.59 -12.42 1.10
C GLY A 46 20.88 -11.05 1.69
N GLN A 47 20.66 -10.88 3.00
CA GLN A 47 21.50 -10.00 3.79
C GLN A 47 22.73 -10.80 4.18
N THR A 48 23.84 -10.57 3.49
CA THR A 48 25.15 -11.07 3.87
C THR A 48 25.52 -10.41 5.19
N THR A 49 25.41 -11.13 6.31
CA THR A 49 26.07 -10.74 7.56
C THR A 49 27.57 -10.74 7.32
N ARG A 50 28.10 -9.57 7.01
CA ARG A 50 29.53 -9.27 6.99
C ARG A 50 29.99 -9.35 8.45
N GLN A 51 30.52 -10.49 8.86
CA GLN A 51 31.23 -10.58 10.13
C GLN A 51 32.45 -9.68 10.04
N GLU A 52 32.44 -8.66 10.87
CA GLU A 52 33.49 -7.68 11.05
C GLU A 52 34.70 -8.36 11.69
N SER A 53 35.76 -8.57 10.93
CA SER A 53 37.12 -8.53 11.45
C SER A 53 37.68 -7.14 11.14
N ARG A 54 37.35 -6.15 11.98
CA ARG A 54 38.04 -4.86 11.99
C ARG A 54 38.92 -4.82 13.23
N GLN A 55 40.22 -4.99 13.00
CA GLN A 55 41.22 -4.48 13.92
C GLN A 55 40.98 -2.98 14.08
N ALA A 56 40.83 -2.55 15.32
CA ALA A 56 40.66 -1.17 15.69
C ALA A 56 41.96 -0.41 15.43
N SER A 57 41.92 0.52 14.48
CA SER A 57 42.79 1.69 14.48
C SER A 57 41.89 2.93 14.56
N SER A 58 41.93 3.57 15.72
CA SER A 58 41.13 4.73 16.09
C SER A 58 41.67 6.00 15.44
N ALA A 59 40.86 6.65 14.61
CA ALA A 59 40.98 8.07 14.26
C ALA A 59 39.58 8.68 14.06
N PRO A 60 39.28 9.89 14.59
CA PRO A 60 37.93 10.42 14.69
C PRO A 60 37.48 11.05 13.36
N LYS A 61 36.80 10.27 12.51
CA LYS A 61 36.14 10.77 11.28
C LYS A 61 34.60 10.72 11.33
N THR A 62 34.02 10.36 12.47
CA THR A 62 32.62 9.91 12.55
C THR A 62 31.59 11.02 12.83
N GLU A 63 31.99 12.10 13.50
CA GLU A 63 31.05 13.18 13.89
C GLU A 63 30.45 14.01 12.74
N PRO A 64 31.21 14.46 11.71
CA PRO A 64 30.65 15.31 10.67
C PRO A 64 29.64 14.58 9.77
N ASN A 65 29.75 13.25 9.63
CA ASN A 65 28.80 12.46 8.85
C ASN A 65 27.48 12.27 9.59
N LEU A 66 27.51 12.18 10.92
CA LEU A 66 26.30 12.03 11.73
C LEU A 66 25.49 13.34 11.78
N THR A 67 26.17 14.50 11.84
CA THR A 67 25.51 15.81 11.78
C THR A 67 24.91 16.09 10.40
N LYS A 68 25.64 15.80 9.31
CA LYS A 68 25.12 15.87 7.94
C LYS A 68 23.90 14.98 7.72
N ARG A 69 23.95 13.72 8.17
CA ARG A 69 22.81 12.78 8.07
C ARG A 69 21.57 13.32 8.78
N LYS A 70 21.71 13.87 9.99
CA LYS A 70 20.59 14.48 10.73
C LYS A 70 19.98 15.66 9.98
N LEU A 71 20.81 16.52 9.39
CA LEU A 71 20.34 17.66 8.58
C LEU A 71 19.54 17.18 7.35
N ILE A 72 20.05 16.18 6.63
CA ILE A 72 19.35 15.59 5.48
C ILE A 72 17.99 15.01 5.89
N VAL A 73 17.93 14.26 6.99
CA VAL A 73 16.66 13.71 7.49
C VAL A 73 15.68 14.81 7.90
N LYS A 74 16.17 15.91 8.50
CA LYS A 74 15.34 17.06 8.84
C LYS A 74 14.80 17.79 7.60
N ASP A 75 15.63 17.99 6.58
CA ASP A 75 15.20 18.64 5.34
C ASP A 75 14.23 17.76 4.54
N THR A 76 14.47 16.45 4.50
CA THR A 76 13.59 15.49 3.82
C THR A 76 12.22 15.40 4.50
N THR A 77 12.16 15.33 5.83
CA THR A 77 10.89 15.40 6.58
C THR A 77 10.17 16.74 6.37
N ARG A 78 10.90 17.86 6.26
CA ARG A 78 10.33 19.17 5.93
C ARG A 78 9.73 19.21 4.52
N CYS A 79 10.33 18.56 3.54
CA CYS A 79 9.77 18.47 2.20
C CYS A 79 8.52 17.56 2.18
N LEU A 80 8.53 16.49 2.97
CA LEU A 80 7.46 15.50 3.06
C LEU A 80 6.32 15.89 4.02
N LYS A 81 5.97 17.18 4.14
CA LYS A 81 5.04 17.80 5.16
C LYS A 81 3.74 17.05 5.54
N LYS A 82 3.35 15.99 4.83
CA LYS A 82 2.13 15.19 5.01
C LYS A 82 2.36 13.73 5.45
N ILE A 83 3.59 13.28 5.70
CA ILE A 83 3.87 11.87 6.01
C ILE A 83 4.31 11.72 7.46
N ASP A 84 3.60 10.87 8.22
CA ASP A 84 3.87 10.61 9.64
C ASP A 84 5.26 10.02 9.93
N SER A 85 5.88 9.33 8.95
CA SER A 85 7.22 8.79 9.08
C SER A 85 7.91 8.53 7.72
N LEU A 86 9.24 8.62 7.71
CA LEU A 86 10.08 8.39 6.52
C LEU A 86 9.94 6.97 5.93
N GLU A 87 9.67 5.99 6.79
CA GLU A 87 9.49 4.59 6.42
C GLU A 87 8.15 4.31 5.71
N LYS A 88 7.15 5.17 5.92
CA LYS A 88 5.85 5.10 5.25
C LYS A 88 5.84 5.81 3.89
N ALA A 89 6.87 6.60 3.59
CA ALA A 89 6.96 7.36 2.36
C ALA A 89 7.09 6.43 1.13
N SER A 90 6.43 6.80 0.04
CA SER A 90 6.57 6.06 -1.21
C SER A 90 8.00 6.23 -1.76
N LYS A 91 8.56 5.18 -2.36
CA LYS A 91 9.88 5.25 -3.00
C LYS A 91 9.95 6.35 -4.08
N LYS A 92 8.81 6.63 -4.74
CA LYS A 92 8.69 7.73 -5.70
C LYS A 92 8.85 9.10 -5.02
N GLU A 93 8.21 9.29 -3.87
CA GLU A 93 8.27 10.54 -3.10
C GLU A 93 9.67 10.77 -2.56
N LEU A 94 10.32 9.72 -2.04
CA LEU A 94 11.71 9.78 -1.60
C LEU A 94 12.64 10.13 -2.76
N ALA A 95 12.45 9.54 -3.94
CA ALA A 95 13.24 9.86 -5.12
C ALA A 95 13.03 11.31 -5.59
N GLN A 96 11.80 11.83 -5.52
CA GLN A 96 11.49 13.23 -5.82
C GLN A 96 12.21 14.19 -4.87
N VAL A 97 12.17 13.90 -3.57
CA VAL A 97 12.85 14.72 -2.56
C VAL A 97 14.38 14.69 -2.75
N ILE A 98 14.94 13.53 -3.10
CA ILE A 98 16.37 13.42 -3.43
C ILE A 98 16.70 14.27 -4.66
N TYR A 99 15.86 14.23 -5.69
CA TYR A 99 16.04 15.02 -6.91
C TYR A 99 16.08 16.52 -6.58
N ASP A 100 15.17 17.01 -5.73
CA ASP A 100 15.12 18.41 -5.30
C ASP A 100 16.31 18.79 -4.41
N LEU A 101 16.73 17.90 -3.51
CA LEU A 101 17.84 18.13 -2.58
C LEU A 101 19.23 17.91 -3.18
N LYS A 102 19.31 17.34 -4.39
CA LYS A 102 20.56 17.12 -5.14
C LYS A 102 21.35 18.42 -5.36
N ALA A 103 20.67 19.57 -5.38
CA ALA A 103 21.31 20.88 -5.48
C ALA A 103 22.07 21.30 -4.19
N LYS A 104 21.71 20.73 -3.03
CA LYS A 104 22.26 21.10 -1.71
C LYS A 104 23.20 20.07 -1.12
N TYR A 105 22.99 18.79 -1.42
CA TYR A 105 23.74 17.67 -0.85
C TYR A 105 24.28 16.75 -1.95
N LEU A 106 25.38 16.07 -1.65
CA LEU A 106 25.91 15.03 -2.52
C LEU A 106 24.92 13.85 -2.58
N LEU A 107 24.73 13.30 -3.78
CA LEU A 107 23.80 12.18 -3.99
C LEU A 107 24.13 10.97 -3.11
N LYS A 108 25.42 10.69 -2.90
CA LYS A 108 25.87 9.57 -2.04
C LYS A 108 25.35 9.75 -0.60
N ASP A 109 25.50 10.95 -0.05
CA ASP A 109 25.06 11.26 1.32
C ASP A 109 23.53 11.17 1.45
N LEU A 110 22.78 11.56 0.40
CA LEU A 110 21.32 11.44 0.36
C LEU A 110 20.85 9.99 0.35
N ILE A 111 21.49 9.15 -0.46
CA ILE A 111 21.18 7.70 -0.56
C ILE A 111 21.54 6.99 0.75
N ASP A 112 22.67 7.33 1.38
CA ASP A 112 23.08 6.72 2.65
C ASP A 112 22.19 7.14 3.83
N ALA A 113 21.63 8.35 3.78
CA ALA A 113 20.74 8.90 4.81
C ALA A 113 19.31 8.34 4.72
N LEU A 114 18.82 8.05 3.52
CA LEU A 114 17.43 7.69 3.24
C LEU A 114 17.23 6.18 3.00
N PRO A 115 16.04 5.62 3.27
CA PRO A 115 15.75 4.20 3.08
C PRO A 115 15.45 3.86 1.60
N ILE A 116 16.34 4.24 0.68
CA ILE A 116 16.21 3.99 -0.76
C ILE A 116 17.55 3.54 -1.35
N SER A 117 17.52 2.58 -2.28
CA SER A 117 18.72 2.15 -3.00
C SER A 117 19.03 3.10 -4.17
N MET A 118 20.32 3.20 -4.52
CA MET A 118 20.78 3.95 -5.69
C MET A 118 20.05 3.53 -6.98
N SER A 119 19.88 2.23 -7.21
CA SER A 119 19.17 1.69 -8.38
C SER A 119 17.70 2.13 -8.43
N THR A 120 17.02 2.20 -7.29
CA THR A 120 15.63 2.66 -7.24
C THR A 120 15.55 4.15 -7.53
N TYR A 121 16.49 4.95 -7.01
CA TYR A 121 16.56 6.37 -7.32
C TYR A 121 16.81 6.62 -8.81
N GLN A 122 17.79 5.95 -9.42
CA GLN A 122 18.08 6.08 -10.86
C GLN A 122 16.89 5.70 -11.73
N TYR A 123 16.15 4.64 -11.37
CA TYR A 123 14.91 4.27 -12.05
C TYR A 123 13.87 5.42 -12.05
N TRP A 124 13.68 6.08 -10.90
CA TRP A 124 12.76 7.20 -10.79
C TRP A 124 13.31 8.46 -11.46
N GLN A 125 14.61 8.74 -11.37
CA GLN A 125 15.26 9.86 -12.05
C GLN A 125 15.02 9.80 -13.56
N ASN A 126 15.25 8.64 -14.18
CA ASN A 126 15.02 8.46 -15.61
C ASN A 126 13.55 8.75 -15.99
N ARG A 127 12.59 8.32 -15.15
CA ARG A 127 11.16 8.60 -15.35
C ARG A 127 10.77 10.06 -15.14
N PHE A 128 11.52 10.81 -14.33
CA PHE A 128 11.29 12.25 -14.16
C PHE A 128 11.85 13.06 -15.32
N GLU A 129 13.01 12.65 -15.84
CA GLU A 129 13.66 13.30 -16.98
C GLU A 129 12.96 12.98 -18.31
N HIS A 130 12.41 11.78 -18.45
CA HIS A 130 11.74 11.31 -19.66
C HIS A 130 10.31 10.88 -19.31
N PRO A 131 9.36 11.82 -19.19
CA PRO A 131 7.95 11.48 -19.02
C PRO A 131 7.45 10.66 -20.21
N ASP A 132 6.71 9.58 -19.96
CA ASP A 132 6.08 8.78 -21.00
C ASP A 132 5.04 9.64 -21.75
N GLU A 133 5.38 10.15 -22.94
CA GLU A 133 4.50 10.96 -23.79
C GLU A 133 3.15 10.25 -24.02
N ASP A 134 3.19 8.94 -24.28
CA ASP A 134 2.00 8.09 -24.43
C ASP A 134 1.07 8.11 -23.19
N GLU A 135 1.63 8.21 -21.98
CA GLU A 135 0.85 8.31 -20.75
C GLU A 135 0.24 9.70 -20.58
N GLU A 136 0.94 10.75 -21.00
CA GLU A 136 0.42 12.13 -20.96
C GLU A 136 -0.71 12.34 -21.96
N GLU A 137 -0.55 11.86 -23.20
CA GLU A 137 -1.62 11.84 -24.20
C GLU A 137 -2.86 11.12 -23.65
N LEU A 138 -2.68 9.93 -23.07
CA LEU A 138 -3.78 9.16 -22.51
C LEU A 138 -4.45 9.88 -21.34
N LYS A 139 -3.68 10.55 -20.46
CA LYS A 139 -4.23 11.38 -19.37
C LYS A 139 -5.07 12.53 -19.93
N ALA A 140 -4.61 13.19 -20.98
CA ALA A 140 -5.33 14.28 -21.63
C ALA A 140 -6.66 13.80 -22.22
N VAL A 141 -6.65 12.66 -22.95
CA VAL A 141 -7.88 12.05 -23.49
C VAL A 141 -8.85 11.64 -22.39
N ILE A 142 -8.36 11.01 -21.31
CA ILE A 142 -9.17 10.64 -20.15
C ILE A 142 -9.85 11.88 -19.55
N LYS A 143 -9.10 12.96 -19.32
CA LYS A 143 -9.64 14.22 -18.76
C LYS A 143 -10.69 14.83 -19.70
N GLY A 144 -10.40 14.90 -21.00
CA GLY A 144 -11.30 15.44 -22.01
C GLY A 144 -12.64 14.70 -22.03
N LEU A 145 -12.60 13.36 -22.14
CA LEU A 145 -13.82 12.54 -22.14
C LEU A 145 -14.54 12.58 -20.80
N PHE A 146 -13.83 12.58 -19.68
CA PHE A 146 -14.45 12.66 -18.35
C PHE A 146 -15.23 13.97 -18.16
N ASN A 147 -14.67 15.08 -18.64
CA ASN A 147 -15.32 16.39 -18.60
C ASN A 147 -16.49 16.49 -19.60
N TYR A 148 -16.33 15.93 -20.80
CA TYR A 148 -17.39 15.85 -21.81
C TYR A 148 -18.64 15.14 -21.25
N TYR A 149 -18.44 14.02 -20.54
CA TYR A 149 -19.51 13.28 -19.85
C TYR A 149 -19.86 13.85 -18.46
N GLN A 150 -19.47 15.11 -18.16
CA GLN A 150 -19.79 15.81 -16.90
C GLN A 150 -19.52 14.99 -15.63
N ALA A 151 -18.41 14.23 -15.59
CA ALA A 151 -18.04 13.37 -14.47
C ALA A 151 -19.05 12.25 -14.12
N GLU A 152 -19.97 11.90 -15.02
CA GLU A 152 -20.94 10.80 -14.81
C GLU A 152 -20.32 9.44 -15.03
N TYR A 153 -19.34 9.36 -15.93
CA TYR A 153 -18.78 8.08 -16.33
C TYR A 153 -17.69 7.66 -15.35
N GLY A 154 -17.96 6.56 -14.64
CA GLY A 154 -16.92 5.84 -13.91
C GLY A 154 -16.02 5.03 -14.83
N VAL A 155 -15.01 4.38 -14.25
CA VAL A 155 -13.96 3.63 -14.95
C VAL A 155 -14.53 2.69 -16.02
N ARG A 156 -15.58 1.93 -15.70
CA ARG A 156 -16.18 0.96 -16.63
C ARG A 156 -16.68 1.63 -17.92
N ARG A 157 -17.55 2.65 -17.79
CA ARG A 157 -18.13 3.36 -18.94
C ARG A 157 -17.06 4.14 -19.70
N LEU A 158 -16.20 4.86 -18.99
CA LEU A 158 -15.16 5.68 -19.60
C LEU A 158 -14.13 4.82 -20.35
N SER A 159 -13.75 3.67 -19.81
CA SER A 159 -12.78 2.76 -20.47
C SER A 159 -13.27 2.18 -21.80
N THR A 160 -14.58 2.00 -21.96
CA THR A 160 -15.16 1.60 -23.25
C THR A 160 -15.05 2.75 -24.24
N GLN A 161 -15.49 3.95 -23.85
CA GLN A 161 -15.42 5.16 -24.68
C GLN A 161 -13.99 5.50 -25.14
N ILE A 162 -13.00 5.39 -24.24
CA ILE A 162 -11.60 5.60 -24.58
C ILE A 162 -11.11 4.55 -25.59
N ARG A 163 -11.46 3.27 -25.41
CA ARG A 163 -11.04 2.23 -26.34
C ARG A 163 -11.66 2.40 -27.72
N ASP A 164 -12.91 2.85 -27.78
CA ASP A 164 -13.59 3.13 -29.05
C ASP A 164 -12.95 4.34 -29.75
N TYR A 165 -12.64 5.41 -29.00
CA TYR A 165 -11.89 6.56 -29.51
C TYR A 165 -10.51 6.18 -30.08
N TYR A 166 -9.72 5.37 -29.34
CA TYR A 166 -8.41 4.92 -29.82
C TYR A 166 -8.53 3.99 -31.04
N ARG A 167 -9.59 3.18 -31.11
CA ARG A 167 -9.86 2.33 -32.27
C ARG A 167 -10.17 3.16 -33.51
N LEU A 168 -10.93 4.25 -33.39
CA LEU A 168 -11.25 5.15 -34.50
C LEU A 168 -10.02 5.86 -35.06
N ILE A 169 -9.06 6.22 -34.21
CA ILE A 169 -7.82 6.90 -34.61
C ILE A 169 -6.76 5.89 -35.11
N GLY A 170 -7.04 4.59 -35.04
CA GLY A 170 -6.09 3.53 -35.43
C GLY A 170 -4.91 3.39 -34.48
N LYS A 171 -4.96 3.97 -33.27
CA LYS A 171 -3.92 3.81 -32.23
C LYS A 171 -4.16 2.54 -31.43
N LYS A 172 -3.08 2.01 -30.82
CA LYS A 172 -3.14 0.84 -29.94
C LYS A 172 -4.10 1.09 -28.77
N THR A 173 -5.06 0.18 -28.59
CA THR A 173 -6.09 0.34 -27.56
C THR A 173 -5.49 0.20 -26.15
N PRO A 174 -5.75 1.17 -25.25
CA PRO A 174 -5.23 1.10 -23.88
C PRO A 174 -6.01 0.07 -23.05
N ASN A 175 -5.29 -0.66 -22.18
CA ASN A 175 -5.90 -1.61 -21.25
C ASN A 175 -6.70 -0.87 -20.17
N HIS A 176 -7.88 -1.38 -19.80
CA HIS A 176 -8.73 -0.84 -18.75
C HIS A 176 -8.02 -0.66 -17.39
N LYS A 177 -7.07 -1.55 -17.02
CA LYS A 177 -6.26 -1.40 -15.79
C LYS A 177 -5.36 -0.16 -15.83
N ARG A 178 -4.78 0.13 -17.00
CA ARG A 178 -3.94 1.33 -17.23
C ARG A 178 -4.80 2.59 -17.08
N ILE A 179 -5.97 2.61 -17.71
CA ILE A 179 -6.95 3.70 -17.60
C ILE A 179 -7.36 3.90 -16.13
N GLN A 180 -7.71 2.82 -15.43
CA GLN A 180 -8.11 2.87 -14.03
C GLN A 180 -7.03 3.46 -13.13
N ARG A 181 -5.77 3.02 -13.29
CA ARG A 181 -4.62 3.57 -12.55
C ARG A 181 -4.51 5.08 -12.77
N LEU A 182 -4.51 5.51 -14.03
CA LEU A 182 -4.37 6.93 -14.39
C LEU A 182 -5.53 7.78 -13.86
N MET A 183 -6.77 7.29 -13.95
CA MET A 183 -7.92 7.97 -13.34
C MET A 183 -7.74 8.13 -11.83
N HIS A 184 -7.24 7.10 -11.14
CA HIS A 184 -7.00 7.16 -9.70
C HIS A 184 -5.89 8.15 -9.33
N GLU A 185 -4.78 8.13 -10.06
CA GLU A 185 -3.67 9.09 -9.89
C GLU A 185 -4.11 10.55 -10.09
N MET A 186 -5.01 10.79 -11.04
CA MET A 186 -5.59 12.11 -11.29
C MET A 186 -6.76 12.46 -10.37
N GLY A 187 -7.18 11.55 -9.47
CA GLY A 187 -8.33 11.77 -8.58
C GLY A 187 -9.70 11.80 -9.28
N LEU A 188 -9.79 11.35 -10.53
CA LEU A 188 -11.03 11.34 -11.31
C LEU A 188 -11.93 10.20 -10.87
N LYS A 189 -12.94 10.52 -10.06
CA LYS A 189 -13.92 9.55 -9.54
C LYS A 189 -15.33 10.04 -9.84
N CYS A 190 -16.18 9.14 -10.33
CA CYS A 190 -17.60 9.41 -10.44
C CYS A 190 -18.24 9.40 -9.04
N ILE A 191 -18.71 10.56 -8.59
CA ILE A 191 -19.36 10.72 -7.27
C ILE A 191 -20.88 10.81 -7.42
N LYS A 192 -21.40 11.19 -8.61
CA LYS A 192 -22.82 11.44 -8.87
C LYS A 192 -23.74 10.30 -8.42
N TYR A 193 -23.38 9.05 -8.72
CA TYR A 193 -24.21 7.87 -8.38
C TYR A 193 -23.83 7.18 -7.06
N ASN A 194 -22.71 7.55 -6.42
CA ASN A 194 -22.27 6.97 -5.15
C ASN A 194 -23.02 7.56 -3.94
N ARG A 195 -23.63 8.73 -4.11
CA ARG A 195 -24.52 9.28 -3.10
C ARG A 195 -25.78 8.43 -3.13
N ARG A 196 -25.94 7.52 -2.15
CA ARG A 196 -27.24 6.92 -1.83
C ARG A 196 -28.23 8.08 -1.72
N VAL A 197 -28.97 8.34 -2.78
CA VAL A 197 -30.15 9.19 -2.71
C VAL A 197 -30.96 8.55 -1.60
N ARG A 198 -31.12 9.26 -0.48
CA ARG A 198 -31.94 8.74 0.63
C ARG A 198 -33.24 8.30 -0.02
N LYS A 199 -33.61 7.01 0.15
CA LYS A 199 -34.93 6.54 -0.28
C LYS A 199 -35.95 7.58 0.23
N TYR A 200 -36.92 7.89 -0.61
CA TYR A 200 -38.03 8.76 -0.25
C TYR A 200 -38.53 8.39 1.15
N ASP A 201 -38.52 9.35 2.06
CA ASP A 201 -38.91 9.18 3.45
C ASP A 201 -40.21 9.96 3.67
N SER A 202 -41.34 9.26 3.52
CA SER A 202 -42.68 9.81 3.71
C SER A 202 -42.89 10.35 5.14
N SER A 203 -42.07 9.93 6.11
CA SER A 203 -42.16 10.40 7.50
C SER A 203 -41.79 11.87 7.70
N LYS A 204 -41.26 12.53 6.67
CA LYS A 204 -40.86 13.95 6.74
C LYS A 204 -42.05 14.92 6.67
N GLY A 205 -43.21 14.50 6.16
CA GLY A 205 -44.40 15.33 6.02
C GLY A 205 -44.19 16.59 5.15
N PRO A 206 -45.25 17.39 4.91
CA PRO A 206 -45.22 18.51 3.96
C PRO A 206 -44.17 19.60 4.27
N ASN A 207 -43.76 19.73 5.54
CA ASN A 207 -42.87 20.81 6.02
C ASN A 207 -41.63 20.30 6.79
N GLY A 208 -41.22 19.03 6.63
CA GLY A 208 -40.07 18.48 7.35
C GLY A 208 -40.26 18.34 8.87
N LYS A 209 -41.47 18.59 9.39
CA LYS A 209 -41.80 18.50 10.82
C LYS A 209 -42.16 17.06 11.18
N LYS A 210 -41.16 16.31 11.67
CA LYS A 210 -41.40 14.99 12.25
C LYS A 210 -42.06 15.14 13.63
N ALA A 211 -43.21 14.49 13.85
CA ALA A 211 -43.80 14.42 15.18
C ALA A 211 -42.81 13.76 16.16
N LYS A 212 -42.69 14.30 17.37
CA LYS A 212 -41.80 13.75 18.39
C LYS A 212 -42.20 12.31 18.70
N ASN A 213 -41.25 11.37 18.66
CA ASN A 213 -41.49 9.98 19.05
C ASN A 213 -41.77 9.92 20.56
N LYS A 214 -43.05 9.89 20.95
CA LYS A 214 -43.46 9.81 22.36
C LYS A 214 -43.20 8.42 22.95
N LEU A 215 -43.24 7.38 22.11
CA LEU A 215 -43.15 6.00 22.54
C LEU A 215 -41.72 5.62 22.92
N ASN A 216 -40.71 6.03 22.14
CA ASN A 216 -39.29 5.77 22.38
C ASN A 216 -39.00 4.31 22.79
N ARG A 217 -39.61 3.34 22.07
CA ARG A 217 -39.54 1.89 22.35
C ARG A 217 -40.02 1.46 23.75
N ARG A 218 -40.76 2.30 24.47
CA ARG A 218 -41.40 1.96 25.75
C ARG A 218 -42.78 1.37 25.48
N PHE A 219 -42.85 0.09 25.18
CA PHE A 219 -44.12 -0.59 24.86
C PHE A 219 -44.93 -1.01 26.10
N MET A 220 -44.27 -1.23 27.24
CA MET A 220 -44.93 -1.67 28.48
C MET A 220 -45.68 -0.53 29.17
N SER A 221 -46.87 -0.81 29.70
CA SER A 221 -47.70 0.14 30.47
C SER A 221 -48.54 -0.58 31.52
N ASN A 222 -48.74 0.06 32.68
CA ASN A 222 -49.45 -0.53 33.83
C ASN A 222 -50.99 -0.41 33.73
N ARG A 223 -51.50 0.37 32.76
CA ARG A 223 -52.93 0.57 32.52
C ARG A 223 -53.29 0.21 31.08
N LYS A 224 -54.48 -0.37 30.90
CA LYS A 224 -55.04 -0.66 29.57
C LYS A 224 -55.24 0.66 28.80
N TYR A 225 -55.03 0.62 27.48
CA TYR A 225 -55.19 1.76 26.55
C TYR A 225 -54.30 2.99 26.80
N GLN A 226 -53.31 2.92 27.70
CA GLN A 226 -52.39 4.03 27.97
C GLN A 226 -51.48 4.37 26.77
N LYS A 227 -51.18 3.38 25.93
CA LYS A 227 -50.40 3.52 24.70
C LYS A 227 -51.14 2.80 23.59
N MET A 228 -51.63 3.56 22.62
CA MET A 228 -52.21 3.01 21.40
C MET A 228 -51.34 3.41 20.22
N VAL A 229 -51.03 2.45 19.36
CA VAL A 229 -50.24 2.62 18.15
C VAL A 229 -51.04 2.05 17.00
N CYS A 230 -51.11 2.79 15.90
CA CYS A 230 -51.66 2.31 14.65
C CYS A 230 -50.49 2.25 13.66
N ASP A 231 -50.41 1.16 12.91
CA ASP A 231 -49.49 1.06 11.78
C ASP A 231 -50.24 1.34 10.47
N ILE A 232 -49.55 1.93 9.50
CA ILE A 232 -50.09 2.15 8.16
C ILE A 232 -49.55 1.02 7.30
N THR A 233 -50.40 0.08 6.91
CA THR A 233 -50.04 -1.00 6.01
C THR A 233 -50.49 -0.66 4.60
N GLU A 234 -49.54 -0.48 3.68
CA GLU A 234 -49.85 -0.36 2.26
C GLU A 234 -50.23 -1.74 1.70
N LEU A 235 -51.49 -1.90 1.30
CA LEU A 235 -51.96 -3.09 0.61
C LEU A 235 -52.00 -2.83 -0.89
N LYS A 236 -51.39 -3.73 -1.68
CA LYS A 236 -51.45 -3.63 -3.14
C LYS A 236 -52.76 -4.23 -3.63
N ALA A 237 -53.59 -3.45 -4.32
CA ALA A 237 -54.75 -3.97 -5.03
C ALA A 237 -54.31 -4.78 -6.26
N HIS A 238 -55.09 -5.80 -6.63
CA HIS A 238 -54.84 -6.70 -7.75
C HIS A 238 -54.73 -5.96 -9.10
N ASP A 239 -55.43 -4.83 -9.25
CA ASP A 239 -55.47 -4.04 -10.49
C ASP A 239 -54.36 -2.99 -10.60
N GLY A 240 -53.33 -3.04 -9.74
CA GLY A 240 -52.18 -2.14 -9.78
C GLY A 240 -52.48 -0.69 -9.37
N ARG A 241 -53.73 -0.36 -9.03
CA ARG A 241 -54.12 0.93 -8.45
C ARG A 241 -53.79 0.95 -6.96
N LYS A 242 -53.26 2.08 -6.48
CA LYS A 242 -52.96 2.29 -5.07
C LYS A 242 -54.24 2.79 -4.39
N VAL A 243 -54.69 2.11 -3.33
CA VAL A 243 -55.74 2.58 -2.40
C VAL A 243 -55.09 2.80 -1.05
#